data_AF-U2FVK6-F1
#
_entry.id   AF-U2FVK6-F1
#
_cell.length_a   1.000
_cell.length_b   1.000
_cell.length_c   1.000
_cell.angle_alpha   90.00
_cell.angle_beta   90.00
_cell.angle_gamma   90.00
#
_symmetry.space_group_name_H-M   'P 1'
#
loop_
_entity.id
_entity.type
_entity.pdbx_description
1 polymer ?
#
loop_
_entity_poly.entity_id
_entity_poly.type
_entity_poly.pdbx_seq_one_letter_code
_entity_poly.pdbx_strand_id
1 'polypeptide(L)'
;MAFPVQTLTQLRPILVGFRKSAGLTQAQLAARLGVTQQSYAQLEANPSAVSIERLFKVLNTLGVRMTLALGTQDASVASADPAPDADAAPAVRQPAASKRKPDAARGTTAAKKPARPAAGAARKRPATATAGKPRVSKREDW
;
A
#
# COMPACT_ATOMS: atom_id res chain seq x y z
N MET A 1 22.42 -13.47 -3.51
CA MET A 1 22.12 -12.39 -2.53
C MET A 1 20.72 -12.65 -1.98
N ALA A 2 20.49 -12.45 -0.68
CA ALA A 2 19.19 -12.67 -0.04
C ALA A 2 18.55 -11.32 0.32
N PHE A 3 17.23 -11.21 0.11
CA PHE A 3 16.45 -10.01 0.42
C PHE A 3 15.38 -10.38 1.44
N PRO A 4 15.64 -10.20 2.76
CA PRO A 4 14.65 -10.52 3.78
C PRO A 4 13.43 -9.61 3.64
N VAL A 5 12.24 -10.19 3.68
CA VAL A 5 10.97 -9.46 3.67
C VAL A 5 10.34 -9.59 5.05
N GLN A 6 10.36 -8.49 5.80
CA GLN A 6 9.74 -8.36 7.12
C GLN A 6 8.37 -7.67 7.03
N THR A 7 8.18 -6.81 6.03
CA THR A 7 6.93 -6.06 5.84
C THR A 7 6.49 -6.06 4.37
N LEU A 8 5.19 -5.91 4.14
CA LEU A 8 4.62 -5.92 2.79
C LEU A 8 5.09 -4.75 1.92
N THR A 9 5.43 -3.61 2.54
CA THR A 9 5.93 -2.42 1.81
C THR A 9 7.29 -2.66 1.16
N GLN A 10 8.06 -3.63 1.64
CA GLN A 10 9.35 -4.02 1.06
C GLN A 10 9.21 -4.79 -0.25
N LEU A 11 8.05 -5.41 -0.52
CA LEU A 11 7.85 -6.22 -1.73
C LEU A 11 8.00 -5.41 -3.02
N ARG A 12 7.46 -4.19 -3.06
CA ARG A 12 7.52 -3.35 -4.26
C ARG A 12 8.96 -3.02 -4.69
N PRO A 13 9.81 -2.39 -3.86
CA PRO A 13 11.17 -2.06 -4.27
C PRO A 13 11.99 -3.32 -4.61
N ILE A 14 11.73 -4.46 -3.93
CA ILE A 14 12.38 -5.74 -4.25
C ILE A 14 11.99 -6.22 -5.65
N LEU A 15 10.70 -6.25 -5.99
CA LEU A 15 10.23 -6.65 -7.32
C LEU A 15 10.77 -5.74 -8.43
N VAL A 16 10.74 -4.42 -8.21
CA VAL A 16 11.32 -3.44 -9.15
C VAL A 16 12.81 -3.71 -9.34
N GLY A 17 13.54 -3.95 -8.25
CA GLY A 17 14.97 -4.25 -8.27
C GLY A 17 15.28 -5.49 -9.11
N PHE A 18 14.57 -6.59 -8.89
CA PHE A 18 14.74 -7.83 -9.67
C PHE A 18 14.37 -7.67 -11.15
N ARG A 19 13.29 -6.93 -11.44
CA ARG A 19 12.93 -6.64 -12.83
C ARG A 19 14.06 -5.87 -13.54
N LYS A 20 14.60 -4.84 -12.89
CA LYS A 20 15.69 -4.03 -13.44
C LYS A 20 16.99 -4.81 -13.56
N SER A 21 17.34 -5.65 -12.59
CA SER A 21 18.54 -6.50 -12.67
C SER A 21 18.44 -7.56 -13.77
N ALA A 22 17.22 -8.01 -14.09
CA ALA A 22 16.94 -8.87 -15.24
C ALA A 22 16.94 -8.11 -16.59
N GLY A 23 17.15 -6.79 -16.60
CA GLY A 23 17.14 -5.96 -17.80
C GLY A 23 15.77 -5.85 -18.48
N LEU A 24 14.68 -6.13 -17.75
CA LEU A 24 13.34 -6.16 -18.31
C LEU A 24 12.59 -4.85 -18.09
N THR A 25 11.93 -4.36 -19.13
CA THR A 25 10.92 -3.31 -18.98
C THR A 25 9.63 -3.90 -18.41
N GLN A 26 8.77 -3.02 -17.91
CA GLN A 26 7.45 -3.41 -17.42
C GLN A 26 6.62 -4.14 -18.49
N ALA A 27 6.68 -3.66 -19.73
CA ALA A 27 5.96 -4.25 -20.86
C ALA A 27 6.53 -5.63 -21.24
N GLN A 28 7.85 -5.79 -21.23
CA GLN A 28 8.50 -7.08 -21.53
C GLN A 28 8.14 -8.15 -20.52
N LEU A 29 8.14 -7.83 -19.23
CA LEU A 29 7.75 -8.78 -18.19
C LEU A 29 6.25 -9.12 -18.26
N ALA A 30 5.40 -8.12 -18.51
CA ALA A 30 3.99 -8.36 -18.75
C ALA A 30 3.74 -9.30 -19.93
N ALA A 31 4.46 -9.12 -21.04
CA ALA A 31 4.39 -10.00 -22.20
C ALA A 31 4.79 -11.45 -21.87
N ARG A 32 5.85 -11.66 -21.08
CA ARG A 32 6.27 -12.98 -20.62
C ARG A 32 5.22 -13.66 -19.72
N LEU A 33 4.49 -12.85 -18.95
CA LEU A 33 3.41 -13.31 -18.08
C LEU A 33 2.08 -13.51 -18.82
N GLY A 34 1.99 -13.17 -20.11
CA GLY A 34 0.73 -13.22 -20.87
C GLY A 34 -0.32 -12.23 -20.40
N VAL A 35 0.09 -11.09 -19.80
CA VAL A 35 -0.81 -10.05 -19.29
C VAL A 35 -0.52 -8.69 -19.94
N THR A 36 -1.45 -7.75 -19.79
CA THR A 36 -1.21 -6.37 -20.27
C THR A 36 -0.18 -5.65 -19.40
N GLN A 37 0.55 -4.70 -19.99
CA GLN A 37 1.50 -3.85 -19.26
C GLN A 37 0.83 -3.13 -18.08
N GLN A 38 -0.40 -2.63 -18.25
CA GLN A 38 -1.17 -1.97 -17.19
C GLN A 38 -1.47 -2.93 -16.03
N SER A 39 -1.85 -4.18 -16.34
CA SER A 39 -2.13 -5.18 -15.32
C SER A 39 -0.89 -5.50 -14.48
N TYR A 40 0.28 -5.60 -15.13
CA TYR A 40 1.54 -5.75 -14.40
C TYR A 40 1.95 -4.46 -13.67
N ALA A 41 1.66 -3.26 -14.20
CA ALA A 41 1.88 -1.98 -13.50
C ALA A 41 1.21 -1.95 -12.13
N GLN A 42 -0.07 -2.35 -12.13
CA GLN A 42 -0.89 -2.35 -10.92
C GLN A 42 -0.35 -3.35 -9.90
N LEU A 43 0.12 -4.51 -10.38
CA LEU A 43 0.78 -5.51 -9.56
C LEU A 43 2.09 -4.99 -8.95
N GLU A 44 2.97 -4.38 -9.75
CA GLU A 44 4.25 -3.82 -9.26
C GLU A 44 4.01 -2.63 -8.30
N ALA A 45 2.96 -1.84 -8.52
CA ALA A 45 2.59 -0.73 -7.64
C ALA A 45 2.04 -1.17 -6.28
N ASN A 46 1.28 -2.26 -6.22
CA ASN A 46 0.69 -2.80 -5.00
C ASN A 46 0.75 -4.36 -4.97
N PRO A 47 1.93 -4.94 -4.70
CA PRO A 47 2.11 -6.39 -4.68
C PRO A 47 1.41 -7.07 -3.49
N SER A 48 1.06 -6.34 -2.42
CA SER A 48 0.30 -6.88 -1.30
C SER A 48 -1.16 -7.18 -1.59
N ALA A 49 -1.74 -6.53 -2.61
CA ALA A 49 -3.14 -6.73 -2.98
C ALA A 49 -3.36 -7.81 -4.04
N VAL A 50 -2.28 -8.41 -4.56
CA VAL A 50 -2.39 -9.51 -5.53
C VAL A 50 -2.39 -10.87 -4.84
N SER A 51 -2.93 -11.88 -5.50
CA SER A 51 -2.86 -13.25 -4.98
C SER A 51 -1.41 -13.72 -4.89
N ILE A 52 -1.14 -14.56 -3.88
CA ILE A 52 0.16 -15.21 -3.69
C ILE A 52 0.55 -15.98 -4.98
N GLU A 53 -0.38 -16.70 -5.60
CA GLU A 53 -0.13 -17.41 -6.87
C GLU A 53 0.42 -16.49 -7.96
N ARG A 54 -0.17 -15.29 -8.12
CA ARG A 54 0.26 -14.33 -9.13
C ARG A 54 1.62 -13.73 -8.79
N LEU A 55 1.88 -13.46 -7.50
CA LEU A 55 3.19 -13.03 -7.04
C LEU A 55 4.27 -14.09 -7.34
N PHE A 56 3.99 -15.37 -7.05
CA PHE A 56 4.92 -16.47 -7.35
C PHE A 56 5.19 -16.62 -8.85
N LYS A 57 4.18 -16.46 -9.71
CA LYS A 57 4.38 -16.45 -11.17
C LYS A 57 5.36 -15.36 -11.61
N VAL A 58 5.25 -14.16 -11.05
CA VAL A 58 6.17 -13.05 -11.32
C VAL A 58 7.59 -13.40 -10.86
N LEU A 59 7.75 -13.88 -9.61
CA LEU A 59 9.05 -14.27 -9.06
C LEU A 59 9.73 -15.34 -9.91
N ASN A 60 9.00 -16.39 -10.29
CA ASN A 60 9.52 -17.46 -11.15
C ASN A 60 9.93 -16.95 -12.53
N THR A 61 9.13 -16.05 -13.12
CA THR A 61 9.46 -15.43 -14.43
C THR A 61 10.72 -14.57 -14.37
N LEU A 62 10.99 -13.97 -13.20
CA LEU A 62 12.21 -13.22 -12.91
C LEU A 62 13.39 -14.11 -12.48
N GLY A 63 13.20 -15.44 -12.36
CA GLY A 63 14.22 -16.35 -11.84
C GLY A 63 14.50 -16.21 -10.34
N VAL A 64 13.59 -15.60 -9.60
CA VAL A 64 13.71 -15.35 -8.15
C VAL A 64 13.09 -16.51 -7.37
N ARG A 65 13.83 -17.05 -6.41
CA ARG A 65 13.33 -18.06 -5.46
C ARG A 65 12.90 -17.39 -4.15
N MET A 66 11.73 -17.76 -3.64
CA MET A 66 11.26 -17.38 -2.31
C MET A 66 11.56 -18.50 -1.32
N THR A 67 12.18 -18.15 -0.20
CA THR A 67 12.51 -19.09 0.89
C THR A 67 11.83 -18.66 2.17
N LEU A 68 11.25 -19.61 2.91
CA LEU A 68 10.71 -19.38 4.24
C LEU A 68 11.71 -19.93 5.26
N ALA A 69 12.02 -19.14 6.28
CA ALA A 69 12.90 -19.51 7.38
C ALA A 69 12.19 -19.21 8.71
N LEU A 70 12.50 -19.98 9.74
CA LEU A 70 12.00 -19.69 11.08
C LEU A 70 12.61 -18.38 11.58
N GLY A 71 11.76 -17.43 11.97
CA GLY A 71 12.22 -16.18 12.56
C GLY A 71 12.70 -16.41 13.99
N THR A 72 13.93 -16.02 14.30
CA THR A 72 14.33 -15.77 15.68
C THR A 72 13.79 -14.38 16.03
N GLN A 73 12.71 -14.32 16.82
CA GLN A 73 12.33 -13.05 17.42
C GLN A 73 13.50 -12.67 18.34
N ASP A 74 14.19 -11.59 17.99
CA ASP A 74 15.25 -11.05 18.83
C ASP A 74 14.62 -10.72 20.18
N ALA A 75 14.91 -11.53 21.20
CA ALA A 75 14.38 -11.40 22.55
C ALA A 75 14.96 -10.16 23.28
N SER A 76 15.44 -9.15 22.55
CA SER A 76 15.92 -7.89 23.10
C SER A 76 14.77 -6.92 23.41
N VAL A 77 13.87 -7.33 24.29
CA VAL A 77 13.14 -6.43 25.20
C VAL A 77 13.02 -6.98 26.63
N ALA A 78 13.56 -8.17 26.92
CA ALA A 78 13.54 -8.74 28.27
C ALA A 78 14.90 -8.57 28.96
N SER A 79 15.33 -7.33 29.15
CA SER A 79 16.34 -6.92 30.16
C SER A 79 16.28 -5.39 30.33
N ALA A 80 15.09 -4.86 30.55
CA ALA A 80 14.96 -3.64 31.34
C ALA A 80 14.47 -4.10 32.71
N ASP A 81 15.41 -4.60 33.52
CA ASP A 81 15.19 -4.71 34.96
C ASP A 81 15.02 -3.27 35.49
N PRO A 82 13.85 -2.90 36.02
CA PRO A 82 13.72 -1.65 36.73
C PRO A 82 14.35 -1.83 38.12
N ALA A 83 15.52 -1.24 38.34
CA ALA A 83 16.04 -1.10 39.69
C ALA A 83 15.01 -0.32 40.55
N PRO A 84 14.56 -0.86 41.70
CA PRO A 84 13.70 -0.12 42.61
C PRO A 84 14.57 0.61 43.63
N ASP A 85 14.88 1.89 43.38
CA ASP A 85 15.35 2.75 44.46
C ASP A 85 14.13 3.22 45.27
N ALA A 86 13.85 2.50 46.34
CA ALA A 86 13.12 2.99 47.48
C ALA A 86 14.08 3.86 48.32
N ASP A 87 13.86 5.18 48.36
CA ASP A 87 13.68 5.98 49.59
C ASP A 87 13.67 7.49 49.26
N ALA A 88 12.49 8.11 49.29
CA ALA A 88 12.30 9.52 49.66
C ALA A 88 10.80 9.80 49.85
N ALA A 89 10.40 9.89 51.12
CA ALA A 89 9.05 10.12 51.61
C ALA A 89 8.46 11.50 51.22
N PRO A 90 7.14 11.73 51.46
CA PRO A 90 6.31 12.67 50.71
C PRO A 90 6.22 14.06 51.33
N ALA A 91 6.13 15.11 50.51
CA ALA A 91 5.74 16.45 50.95
C ALA A 91 4.28 16.73 50.56
N VAL A 92 3.40 16.65 51.55
CA VAL A 92 2.02 17.14 51.48
C VAL A 92 2.02 18.67 51.49
N ARG A 93 1.28 19.30 50.56
CA ARG A 93 0.48 20.53 50.81
C ARG A 93 -0.42 20.88 49.60
N GLN A 94 -1.72 20.66 49.78
CA GLN A 94 -2.84 21.33 49.08
C GLN A 94 -3.38 22.46 49.98
N PRO A 95 -4.36 23.32 49.58
CA PRO A 95 -4.93 23.62 48.25
C PRO A 95 -5.05 25.15 47.98
N ALA A 96 -5.32 25.57 46.73
CA ALA A 96 -6.00 26.86 46.46
C ALA A 96 -6.70 26.90 45.08
N ALA A 97 -8.02 26.83 45.16
CA ALA A 97 -9.07 27.43 44.32
C ALA A 97 -8.76 28.03 42.92
N SER A 98 -9.57 27.55 41.97
CA SER A 98 -10.39 28.33 41.03
C SER A 98 -9.71 29.06 39.86
N LYS A 99 -10.00 28.58 38.64
CA LYS A 99 -10.91 29.27 37.70
C LYS A 99 -11.12 28.44 36.43
N ARG A 100 -12.33 27.89 36.29
CA ARG A 100 -12.91 27.51 35.00
C ARG A 100 -13.35 28.78 34.26
N LYS A 101 -13.02 28.88 32.97
CA LYS A 101 -13.81 29.64 31.99
C LYS A 101 -14.13 28.71 30.81
N PRO A 102 -15.39 28.68 30.35
CA PRO A 102 -15.80 27.91 29.19
C PRO A 102 -15.54 28.70 27.91
N ASP A 103 -14.98 28.05 26.88
CA ASP A 103 -15.02 28.55 25.51
C ASP A 103 -16.30 28.04 24.84
N ALA A 104 -17.20 28.97 24.53
CA ALA A 104 -18.45 28.72 23.84
C ALA A 104 -18.28 29.00 22.35
N ALA A 105 -17.68 28.08 21.61
CA ALA A 105 -17.73 28.09 20.15
C ALA A 105 -19.02 27.41 19.66
N ARG A 106 -20.09 28.21 19.59
CA ARG A 106 -21.30 27.90 18.82
C ARG A 106 -20.98 28.08 17.33
N GLY A 107 -20.54 27.01 16.69
CA GLY A 107 -20.39 26.91 15.23
C GLY A 107 -21.46 26.00 14.66
N THR A 108 -22.45 26.60 14.01
CA THR A 108 -23.65 25.97 13.47
C THR A 108 -23.35 25.01 12.31
N THR A 109 -24.03 23.86 12.34
CA THR A 109 -24.16 22.88 11.27
C THR A 109 -24.71 23.50 9.98
N ALA A 110 -23.95 23.42 8.88
CA ALA A 110 -24.48 23.62 7.54
C ALA A 110 -23.61 22.88 6.50
N ALA A 111 -24.01 21.67 6.10
CA ALA A 111 -23.52 21.03 4.89
C ALA A 111 -24.58 20.08 4.30
N LYS A 112 -25.60 20.71 3.71
CA LYS A 112 -26.16 20.44 2.38
C LYS A 112 -26.05 19.01 1.84
N LYS A 113 -27.18 18.30 1.92
CA LYS A 113 -27.54 17.10 1.14
C LYS A 113 -27.96 17.53 -0.28
N PRO A 114 -27.40 17.00 -1.38
CA PRO A 114 -28.06 17.08 -2.68
C PRO A 114 -28.91 15.83 -2.92
N ALA A 115 -30.19 16.08 -3.19
CA ALA A 115 -31.17 15.12 -3.64
C ALA A 115 -30.87 14.64 -5.08
N ARG A 116 -31.03 13.33 -5.32
CA ARG A 116 -31.26 12.77 -6.66
C ARG A 116 -32.76 12.91 -6.97
N PRO A 117 -33.17 13.42 -8.14
CA PRO A 117 -34.42 13.01 -8.74
C PRO A 117 -34.21 11.74 -9.58
N ALA A 118 -35.24 10.92 -9.57
CA ALA A 118 -35.34 9.67 -10.30
C ALA A 118 -35.90 9.86 -11.72
N ALA A 119 -35.85 8.75 -12.46
CA ALA A 119 -36.68 8.37 -13.60
C ALA A 119 -36.21 8.75 -15.01
N GLY A 120 -36.14 7.73 -15.88
CA GLY A 120 -36.38 7.92 -17.31
C GLY A 120 -35.65 6.98 -18.28
N ALA A 121 -36.29 5.87 -18.61
CA ALA A 121 -36.39 5.29 -19.97
C ALA A 121 -35.13 4.77 -20.72
N ALA A 122 -35.00 3.45 -20.71
CA ALA A 122 -34.95 2.55 -21.88
C ALA A 122 -34.70 3.14 -23.30
N ARG A 123 -33.64 2.66 -23.99
CA ARG A 123 -33.69 1.81 -25.22
C ARG A 123 -32.42 1.89 -26.10
N LYS A 124 -32.02 0.70 -26.59
CA LYS A 124 -31.36 0.36 -27.88
C LYS A 124 -29.84 0.60 -28.08
N ARG A 125 -29.10 -0.52 -28.14
CA ARG A 125 -27.97 -0.77 -29.07
C ARG A 125 -28.54 -1.17 -30.46
N PRO A 126 -27.76 -1.35 -31.56
CA PRO A 126 -26.34 -1.03 -31.84
C PRO A 126 -26.15 -0.26 -33.18
N ALA A 127 -24.95 0.24 -33.46
CA ALA A 127 -24.45 0.40 -34.84
C ALA A 127 -22.91 0.40 -34.89
N THR A 128 -22.42 -0.23 -35.94
CA THR A 128 -21.04 -0.58 -36.33
C THR A 128 -20.28 0.57 -37.02
N ALA A 129 -18.98 0.33 -37.27
CA ALA A 129 -18.00 1.11 -38.06
C ALA A 129 -17.20 2.15 -37.23
N THR A 130 -15.86 2.29 -37.29
CA THR A 130 -14.86 1.96 -38.32
C THR A 130 -13.48 1.77 -37.67
N ALA A 131 -12.66 0.90 -38.27
CA ALA A 131 -11.26 0.68 -37.94
C ALA A 131 -10.41 1.96 -38.15
N GLY A 132 -9.80 2.47 -37.07
CA GLY A 132 -8.74 3.48 -37.11
C GLY A 132 -7.38 2.86 -36.85
N LYS A 133 -6.45 3.04 -37.80
CA LYS A 133 -5.02 2.62 -37.77
C LYS A 133 -4.35 2.88 -36.40
N PRO A 134 -3.45 1.99 -35.92
CA PRO A 134 -2.67 2.26 -34.73
C PRO A 134 -1.61 3.32 -35.03
N ARG A 135 -1.66 4.45 -34.30
CA ARG A 135 -0.58 5.43 -34.26
C ARG A 135 0.55 4.82 -33.42
N VAL A 136 1.69 4.55 -34.05
CA VAL A 136 2.95 4.25 -33.36
C VAL A 136 3.31 5.47 -32.52
N SER A 137 3.08 5.40 -31.21
CA SER A 137 3.73 6.31 -30.26
C SER A 137 4.88 5.55 -29.61
N LYS A 138 6.08 5.87 -30.09
CA LYS A 138 7.34 5.65 -29.40
C LYS A 138 7.23 6.38 -28.05
N ARG A 139 7.01 5.64 -26.97
CA ARG A 139 7.23 6.14 -25.61
C ARG A 139 8.49 5.47 -25.08
N GLU A 140 9.43 6.33 -24.79
CA GLU A 140 10.76 6.05 -24.30
C GLU A 140 10.69 5.29 -22.98
N ASP A 141 11.55 4.28 -22.89
CA ASP A 141 11.75 3.40 -21.75
C ASP A 141 12.27 4.18 -20.53
N TRP A 142 11.44 4.28 -19.49
CA TRP A 142 11.88 4.57 -18.11
C TRP A 142 11.09 3.72 -17.11
#